data_AF-A0A540LC16-F1
#
_entry.id   AF-A0A540LC16-F1
#
_cell.length_a   1.000
_cell.length_b   1.000
_cell.length_c   1.000
_cell.angle_alpha   90.00
_cell.angle_beta   90.00
_cell.angle_gamma   90.00
#
_symmetry.space_group_name_H-M   'P 1'
#
loop_
_entity.id
_entity.type
_entity.pdbx_description
1 polymer ?
#
loop_
_entity_poly.entity_id
_entity_poly.type
_entity_poly.pdbx_seq_one_letter_code
_entity_poly.pdbx_strand_id
1 'polypeptide(L)'
;MRETERIGHVVPSMRQPLAAYDPLDPNGNITVKWDIMSWTPDGYVAVVTMNNFQMYRHIMSPGWTLGWMWARKEVIWAAVGAEATEQVVPCPSCTCGCHDKSNCVQSGSKIVSTVEDDATEKSNVQPLPQCTRHMCPVRVHWHVTLNYKDYWRVKVSITNFNYRMNYTLWTLVIQYPNFINVTQVFSFDYKPLVAYDSINDTGMFYGLKFYNDHLMEAGKFGHVQSEMLLKKDKNTFTLREGWAFPRKVYFNGDECQLPPPDVYPFLPNSAHETLLSFSPLISSFTFLFIVIW
;
A
#
# COMPACT_ATOMS: atom_id res chain seq x y z
N MET A 1 -6.30 27.38 35.22
CA MET A 1 -7.41 27.16 34.27
C MET A 1 -6.83 26.46 33.06
N ARG A 2 -7.43 25.34 32.63
CA ARG A 2 -6.94 24.56 31.47
C ARG A 2 -7.22 25.36 30.21
N GLU A 3 -6.19 25.65 29.44
CA GLU A 3 -6.29 26.21 28.11
C GLU A 3 -6.24 25.05 27.11
N THR A 4 -7.41 24.64 26.65
CA THR A 4 -7.56 23.71 25.52
C THR A 4 -7.22 24.47 24.25
N GLU A 5 -5.98 24.33 23.78
CA GLU A 5 -5.60 24.74 22.42
C GLU A 5 -6.40 23.92 21.41
N ARG A 6 -7.44 24.56 20.86
CA ARG A 6 -8.26 24.05 19.78
C ARG A 6 -7.41 24.17 18.51
N ILE A 7 -6.71 23.09 18.13
CA ILE A 7 -6.06 22.99 16.82
C ILE A 7 -7.13 23.30 15.77
N GLY A 8 -6.88 24.35 15.00
CA GLY A 8 -7.89 25.08 14.25
C GLY A 8 -8.76 24.19 13.37
N HIS A 9 -10.04 24.53 13.31
CA HIS A 9 -10.94 24.14 12.23
C HIS A 9 -10.36 24.68 10.92
N VAL A 10 -9.52 23.89 10.23
CA VAL A 10 -9.27 24.15 8.82
C VAL A 10 -10.49 23.61 8.09
N VAL A 11 -11.47 24.48 7.86
CA VAL A 11 -12.48 24.25 6.82
C VAL A 11 -11.84 24.78 5.55
N PRO A 12 -11.33 23.93 4.64
CA PRO A 12 -11.01 24.43 3.32
C PRO A 12 -12.36 24.85 2.72
N SER A 13 -12.58 26.15 2.57
CA SER A 13 -13.66 26.65 1.70
C SER A 13 -13.26 26.27 0.28
N MET A 14 -13.61 25.05 -0.13
CA MET A 14 -13.50 24.65 -1.52
C MET A 14 -14.58 25.42 -2.27
N ARG A 15 -14.18 26.41 -3.07
CA ARG A 15 -15.09 27.01 -4.07
C ARG A 15 -15.61 25.88 -4.93
N GLN A 16 -16.93 25.81 -5.09
CA GLN A 16 -17.57 24.82 -5.96
C GLN A 16 -16.94 24.91 -7.36
N PRO A 17 -16.49 23.78 -7.93
CA PRO A 17 -16.15 23.72 -9.34
C PRO A 17 -17.36 24.16 -10.16
N LEU A 18 -17.17 24.79 -11.32
CA LEU A 18 -18.26 25.13 -12.27
C LEU A 18 -19.15 23.91 -12.60
N ALA A 19 -18.61 22.69 -12.48
CA ALA A 19 -19.33 21.42 -12.66
C ALA A 19 -20.25 21.01 -11.49
N ALA A 20 -20.27 21.76 -10.38
CA ALA A 20 -21.10 21.50 -9.21
C ALA A 20 -22.20 22.56 -8.99
N TYR A 21 -22.28 23.56 -9.86
CA TYR A 21 -23.33 24.58 -9.85
C TYR A 21 -24.65 23.99 -10.34
N ASP A 22 -25.69 24.09 -9.51
CA ASP A 22 -27.06 23.70 -9.85
C ASP A 22 -27.93 24.96 -9.94
N PRO A 23 -28.49 25.31 -11.12
CA PRO A 23 -29.39 26.44 -11.27
C PRO A 23 -30.66 26.34 -10.41
N LEU A 24 -31.09 25.13 -10.04
CA LEU A 24 -32.24 24.90 -9.17
C LEU A 24 -31.89 25.03 -7.69
N ASP A 25 -30.60 24.96 -7.33
CA ASP A 25 -30.11 25.20 -5.98
C ASP A 25 -28.84 26.08 -5.98
N PRO A 26 -28.97 27.38 -6.28
CA PRO A 26 -27.82 28.27 -6.46
C PRO A 26 -26.99 28.47 -5.19
N ASN A 27 -27.58 28.18 -4.02
CA ASN A 27 -26.96 28.32 -2.70
C ASN A 27 -26.61 26.96 -2.06
N GLY A 28 -26.96 25.85 -2.72
CA GLY A 28 -26.69 24.51 -2.24
C GLY A 28 -25.19 24.30 -2.12
N ASN A 29 -24.73 23.82 -0.97
CA ASN A 29 -23.31 23.58 -0.73
C ASN A 29 -23.06 22.18 -0.16
N ILE A 30 -21.81 21.78 -0.28
CA ILE A 30 -21.31 20.52 0.26
C ILE A 30 -20.17 20.93 1.19
N THR A 31 -20.24 20.48 2.44
CA THR A 31 -19.15 20.73 3.39
C THR A 31 -18.45 19.42 3.70
N VAL A 32 -17.13 19.44 3.57
CA VAL A 32 -16.27 18.36 4.03
C VAL A 32 -15.48 18.87 5.22
N LYS A 33 -15.59 18.19 6.35
CA LYS A 33 -14.89 18.51 7.59
C LYS A 33 -13.92 17.39 7.94
N TRP A 34 -12.69 17.77 8.29
CA TRP A 34 -11.64 16.87 8.75
C TRP A 34 -11.34 17.16 10.21
N ASP A 35 -11.66 16.21 11.08
CA ASP A 35 -11.41 16.31 12.52
C ASP A 35 -10.32 15.30 12.91
N ILE A 36 -9.14 15.78 13.33
CA ILE A 36 -8.07 14.93 13.87
C ILE A 36 -8.44 14.55 15.30
N MET A 37 -8.75 13.27 15.52
CA MET A 37 -9.21 12.75 16.81
C MET A 37 -8.05 12.39 17.73
N SER A 38 -6.97 11.86 17.16
CA SER A 38 -5.76 11.50 17.89
C SER A 38 -4.57 11.46 16.94
N TRP A 39 -3.37 11.63 17.50
CA TRP A 39 -2.12 11.49 16.77
C TRP A 39 -1.13 10.63 17.56
N THR A 40 -0.25 9.96 16.84
CA THR A 40 0.92 9.23 17.33
C THR A 40 2.13 9.62 16.48
N PRO A 41 3.37 9.29 16.89
CA PRO A 41 4.54 9.50 16.05
C PRO A 41 4.45 8.80 14.67
N ASP A 42 3.67 7.72 14.59
CA ASP A 42 3.49 6.87 13.41
C ASP A 42 2.27 7.25 12.54
N GLY A 43 1.47 8.27 12.92
CA GLY A 43 0.31 8.73 12.14
C GLY A 43 -0.78 9.42 12.95
N TYR A 44 -1.97 9.56 12.37
CA TYR A 44 -3.12 10.16 13.05
C TYR A 44 -4.42 9.47 12.64
N VAL A 45 -5.42 9.55 13.52
CA VAL A 45 -6.79 9.12 13.25
C VAL A 45 -7.61 10.36 12.98
N ALA A 46 -8.24 10.42 11.81
CA ALA A 46 -9.13 11.51 11.42
C ALA A 46 -10.55 11.00 11.17
N VAL A 47 -11.54 11.81 11.54
CA VAL A 47 -12.94 11.63 11.14
C VAL A 47 -13.24 12.61 10.02
N VAL A 48 -13.68 12.07 8.88
CA VAL A 48 -14.10 12.86 7.73
C VAL A 48 -15.62 12.91 7.71
N THR A 49 -16.19 14.10 7.92
CA THR A 49 -17.63 14.33 7.86
C THR A 49 -17.98 15.02 6.56
N MET A 50 -18.86 14.41 5.76
CA MET A 50 -19.40 15.01 4.54
C MET A 50 -20.87 15.33 4.75
N ASN A 51 -21.24 16.59 4.60
CA ASN A 51 -22.64 17.03 4.63
C ASN A 51 -23.02 17.62 3.28
N ASN A 52 -24.14 17.15 2.75
CA ASN A 52 -24.76 17.71 1.56
C ASN A 52 -25.95 18.57 1.95
N PHE A 53 -25.86 19.87 1.70
CA PHE A 53 -26.96 20.80 1.90
C PHE A 53 -27.67 21.14 0.58
N GLN A 54 -27.38 20.41 -0.50
CA GLN A 54 -28.10 20.57 -1.76
C GLN A 54 -29.49 19.92 -1.68
N MET A 55 -30.54 20.65 -2.08
CA MET A 55 -31.93 20.20 -1.96
C MET A 55 -32.36 19.24 -3.09
N TYR A 56 -31.79 19.39 -4.28
CA TYR A 56 -32.24 18.69 -5.50
C TYR A 56 -31.22 17.71 -6.09
N ARG A 57 -30.01 17.62 -5.53
CA ARG A 57 -28.97 16.72 -6.05
C ARG A 57 -29.06 15.33 -5.43
N HIS A 58 -29.62 14.40 -6.18
CA HIS A 58 -29.62 12.99 -5.80
C HIS A 58 -28.23 12.36 -5.97
N ILE A 59 -27.73 11.67 -4.93
CA ILE A 59 -26.53 10.84 -5.03
C ILE A 59 -26.97 9.45 -5.43
N MET A 60 -26.63 9.07 -6.66
CA MET A 60 -26.91 7.74 -7.17
C MET A 60 -25.89 6.74 -6.63
N SER A 61 -26.27 5.46 -6.57
CA SER A 61 -25.34 4.36 -6.32
C SER A 61 -24.16 4.42 -7.32
N PRO A 62 -22.90 4.24 -6.88
CA PRO A 62 -22.46 3.68 -5.60
C PRO A 62 -22.32 4.67 -4.43
N GLY A 63 -22.60 5.96 -4.62
CA GLY A 63 -22.51 6.97 -3.57
C GLY A 63 -21.48 8.06 -3.86
N TRP A 64 -20.97 8.68 -2.79
CA TRP A 64 -19.98 9.75 -2.85
C TRP A 64 -18.59 9.21 -3.15
N THR A 65 -17.85 9.92 -4.00
CA THR A 65 -16.41 9.73 -4.16
C THR A 65 -15.70 11.02 -3.73
N LEU A 66 -14.81 10.90 -2.76
CA LEU A 66 -14.01 12.00 -2.26
C LEU A 66 -12.55 11.70 -2.58
N GLY A 67 -11.92 12.59 -3.35
CA GLY A 67 -10.49 12.54 -3.64
C GLY A 67 -9.80 13.79 -3.10
N TRP A 68 -8.59 13.61 -2.56
CA TRP A 68 -7.73 14.71 -2.15
C TRP A 68 -6.28 14.34 -2.40
N MET A 69 -5.44 15.37 -2.50
CA MET A 69 -3.99 15.19 -2.48
C MET A 69 -3.50 15.45 -1.07
N TRP A 70 -2.74 14.51 -0.56
CA TRP A 70 -2.02 14.69 0.69
C TRP A 70 -1.00 15.84 0.55
N ALA A 71 -0.80 16.61 1.61
CA ALA A 71 0.23 17.66 1.63
C ALA A 71 1.65 17.07 1.52
N ARG A 72 1.80 15.80 1.87
CA ARG A 72 3.02 14.98 1.73
C ARG A 72 2.65 13.63 1.11
N LYS A 73 3.59 12.70 0.99
CA LYS A 73 3.32 11.34 0.49
C LYS A 73 2.71 10.47 1.59
N GLU A 74 1.50 10.79 2.04
CA GLU A 74 0.78 10.04 3.09
C GLU A 74 -0.06 8.90 2.49
N VAL A 75 -0.52 7.98 3.34
CA VAL A 75 -1.38 6.85 2.95
C VAL A 75 -2.45 6.57 4.00
N ILE A 76 -3.63 6.14 3.56
CA ILE A 76 -4.71 5.67 4.42
C ILE A 76 -4.37 4.24 4.84
N TRP A 77 -4.18 4.01 6.13
CA TRP A 77 -3.91 2.67 6.63
C TRP A 77 -5.19 1.86 6.87
N ALA A 78 -6.21 2.50 7.43
CA ALA A 78 -7.53 1.90 7.61
C ALA A 78 -8.60 2.98 7.45
N ALA A 79 -9.74 2.59 6.89
CA ALA A 79 -10.94 3.41 6.83
C ALA A 79 -12.13 2.58 7.33
N VAL A 80 -13.02 3.22 8.08
CA VAL A 80 -14.28 2.63 8.55
C VAL A 80 -15.40 3.53 8.06
N GLY A 81 -16.43 2.96 7.44
CA GLY A 81 -17.56 3.69 6.86
C GLY A 81 -17.31 4.28 5.46
N ALA A 82 -16.11 4.07 4.89
CA ALA A 82 -15.77 4.40 3.52
C ALA A 82 -14.73 3.41 2.97
N GLU A 83 -14.64 3.30 1.65
CA GLU A 83 -13.65 2.50 0.94
C GLU A 83 -12.62 3.40 0.27
N ALA A 84 -11.33 3.11 0.48
CA ALA A 84 -10.25 3.82 -0.19
C ALA A 84 -9.86 3.09 -1.48
N THR A 85 -10.04 3.75 -2.62
CA THR A 85 -9.94 3.12 -3.94
C THR A 85 -8.57 3.32 -4.62
N GLU A 86 -7.75 4.27 -4.18
CA GLU A 86 -6.45 4.62 -4.78
C GLU A 86 -5.26 4.40 -3.82
N GLN A 87 -5.09 3.19 -3.29
CA GLN A 87 -3.98 2.86 -2.38
C GLN A 87 -2.84 2.06 -3.01
N VAL A 88 -3.01 1.56 -4.24
CA VAL A 88 -2.06 0.67 -4.89
C VAL A 88 -1.22 1.44 -5.90
N VAL A 89 0.10 1.45 -5.71
CA VAL A 89 1.05 1.93 -6.72
C VAL A 89 1.15 0.87 -7.81
N PRO A 90 0.66 1.13 -9.04
CA PRO A 90 0.72 0.15 -10.10
C PRO A 90 2.14 0.03 -10.65
N CYS A 91 2.46 -1.12 -11.25
CA CYS A 91 3.65 -1.24 -12.10
C CYS A 91 3.57 -0.23 -13.27
N PRO A 92 4.71 0.28 -13.76
CA PRO A 92 4.75 1.07 -14.99
C PRO A 92 4.00 0.39 -16.13
N SER A 93 3.34 1.19 -16.97
CA SER A 93 2.69 0.67 -18.17
C SER A 93 3.74 0.11 -19.13
N CYS A 94 3.39 -0.95 -19.85
CA CYS A 94 4.23 -1.56 -20.88
C CYS A 94 5.58 -2.13 -20.40
N THR A 95 5.73 -2.45 -19.11
CA THR A 95 6.96 -3.06 -18.56
C THR A 95 7.47 -4.26 -19.36
N CYS A 96 6.58 -5.19 -19.71
CA CYS A 96 6.94 -6.41 -20.45
C CYS A 96 6.68 -6.31 -21.96
N GLY A 97 6.60 -5.07 -22.48
CA GLY A 97 6.35 -4.79 -23.91
C GLY A 97 4.88 -4.56 -24.24
N CYS A 98 4.62 -3.63 -25.15
CA CYS A 98 3.28 -3.25 -25.62
C CYS A 98 3.04 -3.53 -27.12
N HIS A 99 3.90 -4.35 -27.73
CA HIS A 99 3.76 -4.69 -29.13
C HIS A 99 2.76 -5.85 -29.29
N ASP A 100 1.71 -5.56 -30.06
CA ASP A 100 0.60 -6.41 -30.47
C ASP A 100 -0.45 -6.78 -29.41
N LYS A 101 -1.57 -6.03 -29.41
CA LYS A 101 -2.80 -6.33 -28.67
C LYS A 101 -3.41 -7.70 -29.02
N SER A 102 -2.94 -8.37 -30.08
CA SER A 102 -3.33 -9.75 -30.42
C SER A 102 -2.74 -10.79 -29.48
N ASN A 103 -1.70 -10.45 -28.71
CA ASN A 103 -0.93 -11.40 -27.91
C ASN A 103 -1.44 -11.54 -26.47
N CYS A 104 -2.59 -10.94 -26.14
CA CYS A 104 -3.20 -11.06 -24.83
C CYS A 104 -4.73 -11.16 -24.93
N VAL A 105 -5.34 -11.73 -23.90
CA VAL A 105 -6.81 -11.90 -23.81
C VAL A 105 -7.40 -10.88 -22.84
N GLN A 106 -8.49 -10.21 -23.24
CA GLN A 106 -9.17 -9.25 -22.37
C GLN A 106 -9.79 -9.94 -21.16
N SER A 107 -9.78 -9.26 -20.00
CA SER A 107 -10.40 -9.80 -18.80
C SER A 107 -11.89 -10.05 -19.01
N GLY A 108 -12.36 -11.26 -18.76
CA GLY A 108 -13.79 -11.59 -18.81
C GLY A 108 -14.34 -11.93 -20.21
N SER A 109 -13.52 -11.95 -21.26
CA SER A 109 -13.92 -12.62 -22.50
C SER A 109 -14.10 -14.11 -22.23
N LYS A 110 -15.17 -14.73 -22.76
CA LYS A 110 -15.36 -16.19 -22.70
C LYS A 110 -14.20 -16.84 -23.46
N ILE A 111 -13.19 -17.29 -22.71
CA ILE A 111 -12.16 -18.17 -23.24
C ILE A 111 -12.89 -19.49 -23.49
N VAL A 112 -13.37 -19.68 -24.70
CA VAL A 112 -13.71 -21.01 -25.17
C VAL A 112 -12.37 -21.71 -25.20
N SER A 113 -12.11 -22.56 -24.21
CA SER A 113 -11.11 -23.60 -24.34
C SER A 113 -11.58 -24.46 -25.51
N THR A 114 -11.19 -24.08 -26.73
CA THR A 114 -11.20 -25.01 -27.84
C THR A 114 -10.25 -26.10 -27.40
N VAL A 115 -10.82 -27.17 -26.86
CA VAL A 115 -10.22 -28.48 -26.99
C VAL A 115 -10.14 -28.66 -28.50
N GLU A 116 -9.02 -28.24 -29.08
CA GLU A 116 -8.60 -28.76 -30.36
C GLU A 116 -8.34 -30.23 -30.09
N ASP A 117 -9.38 -31.03 -30.33
CA ASP A 117 -9.27 -32.42 -30.70
C ASP A 117 -8.34 -32.49 -31.92
N ASP A 118 -7.04 -32.51 -31.68
CA ASP A 118 -6.15 -33.33 -32.49
C ASP A 118 -4.90 -33.69 -31.70
N ALA A 119 -4.83 -34.98 -31.39
CA ALA A 119 -3.72 -35.61 -30.72
C ALA A 119 -2.52 -35.73 -31.67
N THR A 120 -1.80 -34.63 -31.93
CA THR A 120 -0.44 -34.71 -32.47
C THR A 120 0.35 -33.45 -32.17
N GLU A 121 1.55 -33.64 -31.61
CA GLU A 121 2.59 -32.64 -31.28
C GLU A 121 2.39 -31.82 -29.98
N LYS A 122 3.11 -32.23 -28.92
CA LYS A 122 3.55 -31.35 -27.83
C LYS A 122 4.54 -30.30 -28.37
N SER A 123 4.11 -29.42 -29.26
CA SER A 123 4.91 -28.28 -29.72
C SER A 123 4.60 -27.05 -28.87
N ASN A 124 5.66 -26.41 -28.39
CA ASN A 124 5.72 -25.18 -27.58
C ASN A 124 4.39 -24.43 -27.37
N VAL A 125 3.69 -24.74 -26.27
CA VAL A 125 2.50 -23.97 -25.85
C VAL A 125 2.93 -22.53 -25.63
N GLN A 126 2.47 -21.61 -26.49
CA GLN A 126 2.79 -20.20 -26.35
C GLN A 126 2.05 -19.58 -25.17
N PRO A 127 2.69 -18.66 -24.42
CA PRO A 127 2.04 -17.90 -23.36
C PRO A 127 0.79 -17.19 -23.88
N LEU A 128 -0.32 -17.26 -23.15
CA LEU A 128 -1.51 -16.46 -23.44
C LEU A 128 -1.85 -15.62 -22.22
N PRO A 129 -1.18 -14.47 -22.03
CA PRO A 129 -1.43 -13.60 -20.89
C PRO A 129 -2.75 -12.84 -21.01
N GLN A 130 -3.33 -12.51 -19.87
CA GLN A 130 -4.40 -11.53 -19.75
C GLN A 130 -3.86 -10.13 -20.06
N CYS A 131 -4.61 -9.33 -20.81
CA CYS A 131 -4.26 -7.96 -21.09
C CYS A 131 -4.27 -7.15 -19.78
N THR A 132 -3.10 -6.65 -19.39
CA THR A 132 -2.88 -5.77 -18.24
C THR A 132 -2.12 -4.53 -18.68
N ARG A 133 -2.14 -3.44 -17.89
CA ARG A 133 -1.40 -2.22 -18.25
C ARG A 133 0.11 -2.45 -18.37
N HIS A 134 0.67 -3.35 -17.55
CA HIS A 134 2.10 -3.66 -17.52
C HIS A 134 2.50 -4.80 -18.49
N MET A 135 1.53 -5.56 -19.02
CA MET A 135 1.71 -6.65 -19.98
C MET A 135 2.61 -7.80 -19.51
N CYS A 136 2.83 -7.94 -18.21
CA CYS A 136 3.67 -9.00 -17.64
C CYS A 136 2.85 -10.25 -17.29
N PRO A 137 3.43 -11.46 -17.43
CA PRO A 137 2.73 -12.72 -17.19
C PRO A 137 2.42 -12.97 -15.71
N VAL A 138 3.15 -12.31 -14.80
CA VAL A 138 2.98 -12.42 -13.35
C VAL A 138 3.01 -11.03 -12.72
N ARG A 139 2.32 -10.87 -11.60
CA ARG A 139 2.45 -9.70 -10.73
C ARG A 139 2.69 -10.14 -9.30
N VAL A 140 3.72 -9.57 -8.70
CA VAL A 140 3.97 -9.65 -7.27
C VAL A 140 3.41 -8.38 -6.65
N HIS A 141 2.53 -8.53 -5.67
CA HIS A 141 1.94 -7.44 -4.92
C HIS A 141 2.44 -7.48 -3.47
N TRP A 142 3.04 -6.39 -3.04
CA TRP A 142 3.57 -6.20 -1.70
C TRP A 142 2.69 -5.22 -0.93
N HIS A 143 2.09 -5.69 0.16
CA HIS A 143 1.19 -4.89 0.97
C HIS A 143 1.66 -4.91 2.42
N VAL A 144 2.06 -3.74 2.94
CA VAL A 144 2.29 -3.56 4.38
C VAL A 144 0.94 -3.46 5.08
N THR A 145 0.54 -4.49 5.82
CA THR A 145 -0.81 -4.58 6.39
C THR A 145 -0.89 -4.02 7.79
N LEU A 146 0.08 -4.35 8.66
CA LEU A 146 0.09 -3.92 10.06
C LEU A 146 1.49 -3.51 10.50
N ASN A 147 1.57 -2.47 11.32
CA ASN A 147 2.78 -1.92 11.89
C ASN A 147 2.60 -1.86 13.41
N TYR A 148 2.91 -2.96 14.10
CA TYR A 148 2.87 -3.06 15.56
C TYR A 148 4.04 -2.33 16.21
N LYS A 149 4.06 -2.23 17.54
CA LYS A 149 5.17 -1.60 18.29
C LYS A 149 6.53 -2.21 17.95
N ASP A 150 6.64 -3.54 17.97
CA ASP A 150 7.91 -4.26 17.80
C ASP A 150 7.98 -5.08 16.51
N TYR A 151 6.87 -5.24 15.80
CA TYR A 151 6.76 -6.07 14.61
C TYR A 151 5.97 -5.37 13.50
N TRP A 152 6.05 -5.93 12.31
CA TRP A 152 5.43 -5.40 11.12
C TRP A 152 5.04 -6.60 10.26
N ARG A 153 3.82 -6.54 9.74
CA ARG A 153 3.19 -7.60 8.97
C ARG A 153 3.09 -7.13 7.53
N VAL A 154 3.64 -7.94 6.65
CA VAL A 154 3.57 -7.75 5.21
C VAL A 154 2.81 -8.92 4.63
N LYS A 155 1.89 -8.62 3.73
CA LYS A 155 1.22 -9.59 2.87
C LYS A 155 1.84 -9.51 1.48
N VAL A 156 2.32 -10.65 0.98
CA VAL A 156 2.78 -10.82 -0.39
C VAL A 156 1.77 -11.68 -1.13
N SER A 157 1.39 -11.26 -2.33
CA SER A 157 0.64 -12.11 -3.26
C SER A 157 1.30 -12.15 -4.62
N ILE A 158 1.23 -13.32 -5.25
CA ILE A 158 1.71 -13.57 -6.61
C ILE A 158 0.48 -13.93 -7.43
N THR A 159 0.26 -13.22 -8.52
CA THR A 159 -0.86 -13.47 -9.44
C THR A 159 -0.32 -13.86 -10.80
N ASN A 160 -0.78 -15.00 -11.31
CA ASN A 160 -0.52 -15.46 -12.66
C ASN A 160 -1.58 -14.90 -13.62
N PHE A 161 -1.14 -14.26 -14.69
CA PHE A 161 -2.00 -13.74 -15.76
C PHE A 161 -2.00 -14.62 -17.00
N ASN A 162 -1.27 -15.73 -17.03
CA ASN A 162 -1.24 -16.62 -18.18
C ASN A 162 -2.37 -17.67 -18.12
N TYR A 163 -3.20 -17.73 -19.16
CA TYR A 163 -4.30 -18.70 -19.29
C TYR A 163 -3.89 -20.08 -19.80
N ARG A 164 -2.64 -20.26 -20.23
CA ARG A 164 -2.14 -21.53 -20.80
C ARG A 164 -0.95 -22.11 -20.03
N MET A 165 -0.47 -21.41 -19.01
CA MET A 165 0.71 -21.82 -18.25
C MET A 165 0.45 -21.74 -16.75
N ASN A 166 0.86 -22.80 -16.05
CA ASN A 166 1.02 -22.83 -14.62
C ASN A 166 2.52 -22.75 -14.26
N TYR A 167 2.80 -22.42 -13.01
CA TYR A 167 4.17 -22.47 -12.48
C TYR A 167 4.24 -23.53 -11.38
N THR A 168 4.97 -24.61 -11.63
CA THR A 168 5.27 -25.64 -10.64
C THR A 168 6.58 -25.30 -9.95
N LEU A 169 6.69 -25.62 -8.65
CA LEU A 169 7.87 -25.32 -7.82
C LEU A 169 8.34 -23.87 -7.98
N TRP A 170 7.39 -22.94 -8.02
CA TRP A 170 7.70 -21.54 -8.23
C TRP A 170 8.56 -21.00 -7.10
N THR A 171 9.38 -20.02 -7.44
CA THR A 171 10.33 -19.37 -6.53
C THR A 171 10.18 -17.86 -6.63
N LEU A 172 10.18 -17.21 -5.49
CA LEU A 172 10.13 -15.76 -5.37
C LEU A 172 11.34 -15.33 -4.54
N VAL A 173 12.26 -14.59 -5.16
CA VAL A 173 13.41 -14.03 -4.46
C VAL A 173 13.19 -12.54 -4.29
N ILE A 174 13.34 -12.05 -3.07
CA ILE A 174 13.17 -10.64 -2.74
C ILE A 174 14.45 -10.14 -2.08
N GLN A 175 14.90 -8.96 -2.49
CA GLN A 175 15.97 -8.23 -1.82
C GLN A 175 15.36 -7.09 -1.01
N TYR A 176 15.59 -7.10 0.29
CA TYR A 176 15.01 -6.19 1.25
C TYR A 176 15.92 -5.94 2.47
N PRO A 177 16.21 -4.68 2.84
CA PRO A 177 17.21 -4.36 3.86
C PRO A 177 16.95 -4.96 5.25
N ASN A 178 15.71 -5.33 5.59
CA ASN A 178 15.38 -5.86 6.92
C ASN A 178 14.97 -7.34 6.91
N PHE A 179 15.40 -8.13 5.92
CA PHE A 179 15.22 -9.58 5.92
C PHE A 179 16.05 -10.34 6.95
N ILE A 180 17.04 -9.68 7.54
CA ILE A 180 17.77 -10.14 8.72
C ILE A 180 16.80 -10.46 9.88
N ASN A 181 15.70 -9.72 9.98
CA ASN A 181 14.74 -9.79 11.08
C ASN A 181 13.43 -10.50 10.71
N VAL A 182 13.42 -11.37 9.70
CA VAL A 182 12.25 -12.23 9.42
C VAL A 182 12.02 -13.15 10.61
N THR A 183 10.87 -13.01 11.25
CA THR A 183 10.49 -13.79 12.44
C THR A 183 9.64 -15.00 12.06
N GLN A 184 8.70 -14.81 11.13
CA GLN A 184 7.81 -15.87 10.70
C GLN A 184 7.31 -15.60 9.29
N VAL A 185 7.22 -16.65 8.46
CA VAL A 185 6.56 -16.63 7.17
C VAL A 185 5.42 -17.63 7.23
N PHE A 186 4.24 -17.21 6.79
CA PHE A 186 3.01 -17.99 6.80
C PHE A 186 2.71 -18.50 5.40
N SER A 187 2.26 -19.75 5.27
CA SER A 187 1.80 -20.34 4.01
C SER A 187 2.83 -20.49 2.89
N PHE A 188 4.04 -19.93 2.99
CA PHE A 188 5.20 -20.20 2.13
C PHE A 188 6.36 -20.73 2.97
N ASP A 189 7.25 -21.49 2.35
CA ASP A 189 8.57 -21.75 2.90
C ASP A 189 9.50 -20.55 2.63
N TYR A 190 10.46 -20.35 3.53
CA TYR A 190 11.43 -19.26 3.49
C TYR A 190 12.85 -19.77 3.70
N LYS A 191 13.76 -19.34 2.84
CA LYS A 191 15.19 -19.61 2.94
C LYS A 191 15.97 -18.31 2.76
N PRO A 192 16.72 -17.84 3.77
CA PRO A 192 17.62 -16.71 3.57
C PRO A 192 18.72 -17.09 2.58
N LEU A 193 19.01 -16.21 1.63
CA LEU A 193 20.11 -16.37 0.68
C LEU A 193 21.28 -15.52 1.17
N VAL A 194 22.21 -16.18 1.84
CA VAL A 194 23.45 -15.57 2.34
C VAL A 194 24.55 -15.83 1.30
N ALA A 195 24.78 -14.87 0.42
CA ALA A 195 25.81 -14.97 -0.62
C ALA A 195 27.22 -14.74 -0.06
N TYR A 196 27.33 -13.92 0.98
CA TYR A 196 28.56 -13.61 1.73
C TYR A 196 28.21 -13.45 3.21
N ASP A 197 29.14 -13.75 4.12
CA ASP A 197 28.93 -13.74 5.59
C ASP A 197 28.45 -12.39 6.17
N SER A 198 28.35 -11.33 5.35
CA SER A 198 27.98 -9.97 5.76
C SER A 198 26.68 -9.41 5.18
N ILE A 199 26.04 -10.05 4.19
CA ILE A 199 24.82 -9.50 3.54
C ILE A 199 23.70 -10.54 3.53
N ASN A 200 22.75 -10.35 4.45
CA ASN A 200 21.56 -11.20 4.65
C ASN A 200 20.27 -10.45 4.29
N ASP A 201 20.32 -9.63 3.23
CA ASP A 201 19.20 -8.81 2.76
C ASP A 201 18.31 -9.54 1.75
N THR A 202 18.67 -10.76 1.35
CA THR A 202 17.98 -11.49 0.28
C THR A 202 17.32 -12.75 0.82
N GLY A 203 16.04 -12.93 0.49
CA GLY A 203 15.21 -14.02 0.96
C GLY A 203 14.55 -14.73 -0.22
N MET A 204 14.61 -16.05 -0.22
CA MET A 204 13.91 -16.90 -1.18
C MET A 204 12.65 -17.48 -0.52
N PHE A 205 11.54 -17.37 -1.23
CA PHE A 205 10.24 -17.90 -0.86
C PHE A 205 9.80 -18.91 -1.92
N TYR A 206 9.14 -19.98 -1.48
CA TYR A 206 8.60 -21.00 -2.39
C TYR A 206 7.38 -21.67 -1.76
N GLY A 207 6.58 -22.32 -2.61
CA GLY A 207 5.36 -22.99 -2.17
C GLY A 207 5.62 -24.23 -1.31
N LEU A 208 4.73 -24.45 -0.35
CA LEU A 208 4.66 -25.67 0.45
C LEU A 208 4.20 -26.82 -0.44
N LYS A 209 4.93 -27.94 -0.37
CA LYS A 209 4.64 -29.14 -1.14
C LYS A 209 3.22 -29.63 -0.88
N PHE A 210 2.48 -29.97 -1.95
CA PHE A 210 1.08 -30.42 -1.89
C PHE A 210 0.06 -29.40 -1.37
N TYR A 211 0.43 -28.12 -1.26
CA TYR A 211 -0.48 -27.06 -0.82
C TYR A 211 -0.55 -25.92 -1.83
N ASN A 212 0.58 -25.26 -2.07
CA ASN A 212 0.67 -24.13 -2.99
C ASN A 212 1.98 -24.10 -3.75
N ASP A 213 2.65 -25.24 -3.89
CA ASP A 213 3.79 -25.48 -4.79
C ASP A 213 3.43 -25.36 -6.27
N HIS A 214 2.12 -25.33 -6.58
CA HIS A 214 1.58 -25.09 -7.92
C HIS A 214 0.82 -23.77 -7.96
N LEU A 215 1.32 -22.81 -8.74
CA LEU A 215 0.60 -21.58 -9.09
C LEU A 215 -0.17 -21.83 -10.39
N MET A 216 -1.48 -21.98 -10.28
CA MET A 216 -2.37 -22.28 -11.41
C MET A 216 -2.40 -21.13 -12.43
N GLU A 217 -2.94 -21.43 -13.62
CA GLU A 217 -3.22 -20.45 -14.67
C GLU A 217 -4.17 -19.33 -14.20
N ALA A 218 -4.24 -18.27 -15.00
CA ALA A 218 -5.06 -17.11 -14.72
C ALA A 218 -6.53 -17.45 -14.47
N GLY A 219 -7.08 -16.91 -13.39
CA GLY A 219 -8.45 -17.15 -12.98
C GLY A 219 -8.62 -17.07 -11.46
N LYS A 220 -9.71 -17.64 -10.94
CA LYS A 220 -10.06 -17.59 -9.52
C LYS A 220 -8.96 -18.16 -8.60
N PHE A 221 -8.23 -19.16 -9.08
CA PHE A 221 -7.16 -19.85 -8.34
C PHE A 221 -5.75 -19.52 -8.86
N GLY A 222 -5.64 -18.58 -9.80
CA GLY A 222 -4.36 -18.15 -10.39
C GLY A 222 -3.56 -17.20 -9.49
N HIS A 223 -3.65 -17.37 -8.17
CA HIS A 223 -2.91 -16.55 -7.22
C HIS A 223 -2.52 -17.35 -5.98
N VAL A 224 -1.36 -17.01 -5.44
CA VAL A 224 -0.90 -17.48 -4.13
C VAL A 224 -0.59 -16.29 -3.25
N GLN A 225 -0.76 -16.44 -1.94
CA GLN A 225 -0.51 -15.37 -0.99
C GLN A 225 0.13 -15.92 0.28
N SER A 226 0.92 -15.08 0.91
CA SER A 226 1.60 -15.34 2.17
C SER A 226 1.61 -14.06 2.99
N GLU A 227 1.68 -14.25 4.30
CA GLU A 227 2.00 -13.17 5.21
C GLU A 227 3.36 -13.44 5.83
N MET A 228 4.07 -12.39 6.20
CA MET A 228 5.28 -12.50 6.98
C MET A 228 5.30 -11.47 8.09
N LEU A 229 5.83 -11.90 9.21
CA LEU A 229 6.11 -11.06 10.36
C LEU A 229 7.61 -10.79 10.40
N LEU A 230 7.96 -9.52 10.33
CA LEU A 230 9.31 -9.05 10.51
C LEU A 230 9.39 -8.37 11.88
N LYS A 231 10.54 -8.44 12.54
CA LYS A 231 10.82 -7.68 13.76
C LYS A 231 11.40 -6.32 13.40
N LYS A 232 11.00 -5.28 14.11
CA LYS A 232 11.57 -3.94 13.92
C LYS A 232 12.93 -3.86 14.61
N ASP A 233 13.90 -3.36 13.88
CA ASP A 233 15.15 -2.91 14.47
C ASP A 233 15.07 -1.39 14.68
N LYS A 234 15.16 -0.96 15.94
CA LYS A 234 15.04 0.45 16.33
C LYS A 234 16.12 1.34 15.69
N ASN A 235 17.24 0.77 15.29
CA ASN A 235 18.37 1.52 14.74
C ASN A 235 18.22 1.76 13.23
N THR A 236 17.54 0.87 12.51
CA THR A 236 17.46 0.88 11.04
C THR A 236 16.05 1.10 10.50
N PHE A 237 15.03 0.93 11.35
CA PHE A 237 13.64 1.11 10.95
C PHE A 237 13.32 2.57 10.60
N THR A 238 12.89 2.80 9.36
CA THR A 238 12.40 4.10 8.88
C THR A 238 11.27 3.88 7.89
N LEU A 239 10.35 4.82 7.80
CA LEU A 239 9.25 4.78 6.84
C LEU A 239 9.47 5.75 5.66
N ARG A 240 10.63 6.38 5.62
CA ARG A 240 11.03 7.32 4.58
C ARG A 240 11.49 6.58 3.33
N GLU A 241 11.35 7.23 2.18
CA GLU A 241 11.98 6.82 0.90
C GLU A 241 11.68 5.37 0.49
N GLY A 242 10.47 4.91 0.81
CA GLY A 242 9.99 3.59 0.42
C GLY A 242 10.74 2.46 1.10
N TRP A 243 11.36 2.71 2.26
CA TRP A 243 12.12 1.69 3.00
C TRP A 243 11.29 0.45 3.33
N ALA A 244 9.97 0.59 3.50
CA ALA A 244 9.04 -0.52 3.75
C ALA A 244 8.79 -1.43 2.52
N PHE A 245 9.37 -1.11 1.37
CA PHE A 245 9.17 -1.81 0.11
C PHE A 245 10.46 -2.50 -0.38
N PRO A 246 10.33 -3.62 -1.12
CA PRO A 246 11.46 -4.31 -1.72
C PRO A 246 12.33 -3.42 -2.59
N ARG A 247 13.63 -3.76 -2.68
CA ARG A 247 14.57 -3.12 -3.62
C ARG A 247 14.65 -3.86 -4.95
N LYS A 248 14.58 -5.19 -4.89
CA LYS A 248 14.53 -6.08 -6.06
C LYS A 248 13.62 -7.26 -5.81
N VAL A 249 13.02 -7.77 -6.88
CA VAL A 249 12.15 -8.95 -6.85
C VAL A 249 12.45 -9.78 -8.09
N TYR A 250 12.61 -11.08 -7.90
CA TYR A 250 12.76 -12.06 -8.97
C TYR A 250 11.69 -13.13 -8.81
N PHE A 251 11.05 -13.51 -9.91
CA PHE A 251 10.09 -14.60 -9.94
C PHE A 251 10.59 -15.65 -10.92
N ASN A 252 10.82 -16.88 -10.45
CA ASN A 252 11.40 -17.97 -11.24
C ASN A 252 12.71 -17.63 -11.99
N GLY A 253 13.49 -16.69 -11.43
CA GLY A 253 14.74 -16.21 -12.01
C GLY A 253 14.62 -14.94 -12.85
N ASP A 254 13.41 -14.56 -13.29
CA ASP A 254 13.18 -13.33 -14.06
C ASP A 254 13.05 -12.12 -13.13
N GLU A 255 13.74 -11.02 -13.46
CA GLU A 255 13.68 -9.77 -12.69
C GLU A 255 12.36 -9.03 -12.92
N CYS A 256 11.65 -8.74 -11.82
CA CYS A 256 10.41 -7.97 -11.86
C CYS A 256 10.72 -6.46 -11.78
N GLN A 257 10.16 -5.66 -12.69
CA GLN A 257 10.27 -4.21 -12.61
C GLN A 257 9.41 -3.64 -11.48
N LEU A 258 10.06 -2.90 -10.58
CA LEU A 258 9.39 -2.16 -9.52
C LEU A 258 9.05 -0.73 -9.96
N PRO A 259 7.97 -0.14 -9.41
CA PRO A 259 7.77 1.30 -9.44
C PRO A 259 8.97 2.08 -8.88
N PRO A 260 9.24 3.30 -9.38
CA PRO A 260 10.27 4.17 -8.82
C PRO A 260 10.12 4.39 -7.30
N PRO A 261 11.21 4.46 -6.51
CA PRO A 261 11.12 4.58 -5.05
C PRO A 261 10.37 5.82 -4.56
N ASP A 262 10.35 6.89 -5.35
CA ASP A 262 9.69 8.15 -5.06
C ASP A 262 8.17 8.08 -5.24
N VAL A 263 7.62 7.13 -5.99
CA VAL A 263 6.17 6.99 -6.13
C VAL A 263 5.54 6.13 -5.04
N TYR A 264 6.35 5.44 -4.23
CA TYR A 264 5.82 4.72 -3.08
C TYR A 264 5.24 5.69 -2.04
N PRO A 265 4.07 5.37 -1.46
CA PRO A 265 3.58 6.11 -0.33
C PRO A 265 4.57 5.97 0.82
N PHE A 266 4.72 7.03 1.62
CA PHE A 266 5.42 6.96 2.88
C PHE A 266 4.40 6.88 3.99
N LEU A 267 4.70 6.13 5.03
CA LEU A 267 3.90 6.23 6.24
C LEU A 267 4.23 7.58 6.90
N PRO A 268 3.23 8.35 7.35
CA PRO A 268 3.46 9.66 7.93
C PRO A 268 4.31 9.54 9.19
N ASN A 269 5.59 9.92 9.08
CA ASN A 269 6.46 10.07 10.24
C ASN A 269 6.45 11.54 10.65
N SER A 270 5.67 11.85 11.70
CA SER A 270 5.63 13.12 12.42
C SER A 270 5.28 14.39 11.62
N ALA A 271 4.26 15.12 12.10
CA ALA A 271 4.30 16.58 12.06
C ALA A 271 5.28 17.05 13.15
N HIS A 272 5.97 18.18 12.91
CA HIS A 272 6.95 18.75 13.84
C HIS A 272 6.46 18.71 15.30
N GLU A 273 7.29 18.19 16.21
CA GLU A 273 7.21 18.66 17.59
C GLU A 273 7.55 20.15 17.54
N THR A 274 6.57 21.01 17.80
CA THR A 274 6.88 22.33 18.33
C THR A 274 7.57 22.09 19.67
N LEU A 275 8.91 22.14 19.66
CA LEU A 275 9.70 22.32 20.86
C LEU A 275 9.14 23.53 21.60
N LEU A 276 8.35 23.29 22.64
CA LEU A 276 8.00 24.32 23.61
C LEU A 276 9.32 24.74 24.25
N SER A 277 9.87 25.84 23.75
CA SER A 277 11.00 26.56 24.33
C SER A 277 10.56 27.08 25.71
N PHE A 278 10.75 26.26 26.74
CA PHE A 278 10.68 26.74 28.12
C PHE A 278 11.86 27.69 28.35
N SER A 279 11.61 28.99 28.20
CA SER A 279 12.52 30.02 28.70
C SER A 279 12.46 30.01 30.24
N PRO A 280 13.56 29.69 30.96
CA PRO A 280 13.57 29.84 32.41
C PRO A 280 13.75 31.33 32.71
N LEU A 281 12.65 32.06 32.91
CA LEU A 281 12.75 33.33 33.61
C LEU A 281 13.09 33.02 35.07
N ILE A 282 14.34 33.35 35.39
CA ILE A 282 14.95 33.35 36.71
C ILE A 282 14.03 34.14 37.67
N SER A 283 13.30 33.42 38.52
CA SER A 283 12.63 34.01 39.68
C SER A 283 13.70 34.21 40.75
N SER A 284 14.16 35.45 40.86
CA SER A 284 15.14 35.92 41.83
C SER A 284 14.70 35.61 43.26
N PHE A 285 15.62 35.03 44.03
CA PHE A 285 15.54 34.91 45.48
C PHE A 285 15.19 36.24 46.15
N THR A 286 14.16 36.23 46.99
CA THR A 286 14.07 37.14 48.14
C THR A 286 13.99 36.30 49.40
N PHE A 287 15.16 36.04 49.99
CA PHE A 287 15.28 35.68 51.40
C PHE A 287 14.84 36.90 52.22
N LEU A 288 13.64 36.86 52.79
CA LEU A 288 13.27 37.76 53.89
C LEU A 288 13.38 36.96 55.17
N PHE A 289 14.47 37.22 55.90
CA PHE A 289 14.63 36.92 57.30
C PHE A 289 13.43 37.49 58.08
N ILE A 290 12.65 36.63 58.73
CA ILE A 290 11.93 37.03 59.95
C ILE A 290 12.65 36.35 61.10
N VAL A 291 13.53 37.12 61.73
CA VAL A 291 14.02 36.87 63.08
C VAL A 291 13.08 37.65 64.02
N ILE A 292 12.93 37.13 65.24
CA ILE A 292 12.47 37.80 66.48
C ILE A 292 10.93 37.80 66.63
N TRP A 293 10.30 37.28 67.70
CA TRP A 293 10.72 36.79 69.02
C TRP A 293 9.66 35.80 69.53
#